data_AF-A0A3D2W3Q2-F1
#
_entry.id   AF-A0A3D2W3Q2-F1
#
_cell.length_a   1.000
_cell.length_b   1.000
_cell.length_c   1.000
_cell.angle_alpha   90.00
_cell.angle_beta   90.00
_cell.angle_gamma   90.00
#
_symmetry.space_group_name_H-M   'P 1'
#
loop_
_entity.id
_entity.type
_entity.pdbx_description
1 polymer ?
#
loop_
_entity_poly.entity_id
_entity_poly.type
_entity_poly.pdbx_seq_one_letter_code
_entity_poly.pdbx_strand_id
1 'polypeptide(L)'
;MWIAWALSVTGLCFGAYLGARGLLDPNWAAKLARLKQDEQGGGFAEFRATYGGVFLGLHAAALLLVFVYLRGGALIPGVAATGAVFTVAAAWAGAALG
;
A
#
# COMPACT_ATOMS: atom_id res chain seq x y z
N MET A 1 2.09 15.22 19.55
CA MET A 1 2.41 15.07 18.11
C MET A 1 3.13 13.76 17.79
N TRP A 2 4.17 13.37 18.53
CA TRP A 2 4.94 12.14 18.27
C TRP A 2 4.14 10.82 18.30
N ILE A 3 3.18 10.70 19.21
CA ILE A 3 2.32 9.50 19.31
C ILE A 3 1.53 9.28 18.01
N ALA A 4 0.99 10.35 17.40
CA ALA A 4 0.24 10.24 16.15
C ALA A 4 1.12 9.73 14.99
N TRP A 5 2.36 10.19 14.92
CA TRP A 5 3.32 9.73 13.91
C TRP A 5 3.76 8.28 14.15
N ALA A 6 3.97 7.87 15.41
CA ALA A 6 4.29 6.49 15.75
C ALA A 6 3.15 5.53 15.36
N LEU A 7 1.90 5.91 15.64
CA LEU A 7 0.73 5.14 15.22
C LEU A 7 0.61 5.09 13.70
N SER A 8 0.85 6.20 13.01
CA SER A 8 0.81 6.27 11.55
C SER A 8 1.86 5.35 10.92
N VAL A 9 3.11 5.41 11.37
CA VAL A 9 4.19 4.53 10.90
C VAL A 9 3.84 3.06 11.16
N THR A 10 3.33 2.74 12.34
CA THR A 10 2.96 1.36 12.67
C THR A 10 1.85 0.84 11.75
N GLY A 11 0.80 1.63 11.53
CA GLY A 11 -0.28 1.27 10.62
C GLY A 11 0.20 1.11 9.18
N LEU A 12 1.08 2.00 8.71
CA LEU A 12 1.65 1.93 7.38
C LEU A 12 2.56 0.71 7.19
N CYS A 13 3.42 0.40 8.16
CA CYS A 13 4.23 -0.82 8.16
C CYS A 13 3.36 -2.08 8.17
N PHE A 14 2.28 -2.09 8.96
CA PHE A 14 1.36 -3.22 8.98
C PHE A 14 0.66 -3.39 7.63
N GLY A 15 0.13 -2.33 7.03
CA GLY A 15 -0.50 -2.40 5.71
C GLY A 15 0.47 -2.81 4.60
N ALA A 16 1.71 -2.31 4.63
CA ALA A 16 2.76 -2.76 3.71
C ALA A 16 3.08 -4.25 3.90
N TYR A 17 3.12 -4.75 5.13
CA TYR A 17 3.26 -6.18 5.41
C TYR A 17 2.09 -7.00 4.84
N LEU A 18 0.85 -6.56 5.03
CA LEU A 18 -0.33 -7.24 4.48
C LEU A 18 -0.27 -7.26 2.94
N GLY A 19 0.12 -6.16 2.31
CA GLY A 19 0.30 -6.06 0.86
C GLY A 19 1.40 -6.99 0.35
N ALA A 20 2.58 -6.97 0.97
CA ALA A 20 3.66 -7.89 0.62
C ALA A 20 3.23 -9.36 0.76
N ARG A 21 2.52 -9.70 1.85
CA ARG A 21 2.02 -11.05 2.07
C ARG A 21 0.96 -11.45 1.02
N GLY A 22 0.05 -10.54 0.67
CA GLY A 22 -0.97 -10.78 -0.36
C GLY A 22 -0.41 -10.88 -1.77
N LEU A 23 0.70 -10.19 -2.05
CA LEU A 23 1.42 -10.28 -3.32
C LEU A 23 2.10 -11.64 -3.49
N LEU A 24 2.71 -12.15 -2.41
CA LEU A 24 3.39 -13.45 -2.40
C LEU A 24 2.41 -14.64 -2.30
N ASP A 25 1.31 -14.47 -1.57
CA ASP A 25 0.33 -15.52 -1.30
C ASP A 25 -1.11 -14.98 -1.40
N PRO A 26 -1.70 -14.97 -2.60
CA PRO A 26 -3.06 -14.46 -2.78
C PRO A 26 -4.14 -15.37 -2.20
N ASN A 27 -3.84 -16.65 -1.93
CA ASN A 27 -4.76 -17.52 -1.19
C ASN A 27 -4.94 -17.01 0.24
N TRP A 28 -3.86 -16.57 0.86
CA TRP A 28 -3.91 -15.94 2.17
C TRP A 28 -4.71 -14.63 2.12
N ALA A 29 -4.50 -13.79 1.11
CA ALA A 29 -5.26 -12.54 0.95
C ALA A 29 -6.77 -12.79 0.76
N ALA A 30 -7.13 -13.76 -0.10
CA ALA A 30 -8.52 -14.15 -0.32
C ALA A 30 -9.18 -14.66 0.99
N LYS A 31 -8.49 -15.48 1.77
CA LYS A 31 -8.97 -15.95 3.09
C LYS A 31 -9.13 -14.81 4.09
N LEU A 32 -8.16 -13.89 4.15
CA LEU A 32 -8.23 -12.72 5.03
C LEU A 32 -9.42 -11.83 4.68
N ALA A 33 -9.64 -11.56 3.39
CA ALA A 33 -10.77 -10.81 2.89
C ALA A 33 -12.10 -11.59 2.95
N ARG A 34 -12.05 -12.90 3.23
CA ARG A 34 -13.18 -13.84 3.18
C ARG A 34 -13.89 -13.82 1.82
N LEU A 35 -13.10 -13.66 0.76
CA LEU A 35 -13.55 -13.66 -0.63
C LEU A 35 -13.08 -14.94 -1.33
N LYS A 36 -13.80 -15.32 -2.39
CA LYS A 36 -13.45 -16.45 -3.26
C LYS A 36 -13.03 -15.92 -4.63
N GLN A 37 -12.14 -16.64 -5.29
CA GLN A 37 -11.82 -16.39 -6.68
C GLN A 37 -13.07 -16.50 -7.56
N ASP A 38 -13.18 -15.60 -8.55
CA ASP A 38 -14.14 -15.75 -9.64
C ASP A 38 -13.84 -17.01 -10.50
N GLU A 39 -14.92 -17.60 -11.02
CA GLU A 39 -14.95 -18.80 -11.85
C GLU A 39 -14.52 -18.52 -13.29
N GLN A 40 -14.48 -17.25 -13.73
CA GLN A 40 -14.09 -16.84 -15.08
C GLN A 40 -12.58 -16.99 -15.37
N GLY A 41 -11.79 -17.38 -14.38
CA GLY A 41 -10.34 -17.52 -14.49
C GLY A 41 -9.64 -16.17 -14.36
N GLY A 42 -8.67 -16.09 -13.43
CA GLY A 42 -7.88 -14.88 -13.18
C GLY A 42 -8.03 -14.27 -11.78
N GLY A 43 -9.02 -14.67 -10.98
CA GLY A 43 -9.27 -13.98 -9.70
C GLY A 43 -8.08 -14.00 -8.72
N PHE A 44 -7.15 -14.97 -8.79
CA PHE A 44 -5.91 -14.89 -7.99
C PHE A 44 -4.97 -13.78 -8.46
N ALA A 45 -4.95 -13.45 -9.75
CA ALA A 45 -4.22 -12.28 -10.27
C ALA A 45 -4.83 -10.98 -9.73
N GLU A 46 -6.17 -10.88 -9.63
CA GLU A 46 -6.83 -9.71 -9.05
C GLU A 46 -6.52 -9.54 -7.55
N PHE A 47 -6.47 -10.65 -6.79
CA PHE A 47 -6.04 -10.63 -5.39
C PHE A 47 -4.58 -10.19 -5.25
N ARG A 48 -3.67 -10.73 -6.08
CA ARG A 48 -2.26 -10.33 -6.08
C ARG A 48 -2.08 -8.88 -6.47
N ALA A 49 -2.76 -8.42 -7.52
CA ALA A 49 -2.68 -7.05 -8.00
C ALA A 49 -3.24 -6.07 -6.98
N THR A 50 -4.43 -6.33 -6.42
CA THR A 50 -5.15 -5.35 -5.59
C THR A 50 -4.78 -5.47 -4.11
N TYR A 51 -5.04 -6.63 -3.50
CA TYR A 51 -4.75 -6.84 -2.08
C TYR A 51 -3.26 -7.00 -1.81
N GLY A 52 -2.49 -7.43 -2.81
CA GLY A 52 -1.04 -7.45 -2.75
C GLY A 52 -0.43 -6.12 -3.18
N GLY A 53 -0.39 -5.92 -4.50
CA GLY A 53 0.36 -4.88 -5.20
C GLY A 53 -0.07 -3.46 -4.86
N VAL A 54 -1.33 -3.11 -5.11
CA VAL A 54 -1.90 -1.78 -4.81
C VAL A 54 -1.74 -1.48 -3.32
N PHE A 55 -2.11 -2.44 -2.47
CA PHE A 55 -2.04 -2.27 -1.03
C PHE A 55 -0.59 -2.02 -0.57
N LEU A 56 0.38 -2.80 -1.05
CA LEU A 56 1.80 -2.59 -0.76
C LEU A 56 2.28 -1.23 -1.27
N GLY A 57 2.00 -0.89 -2.52
CA GLY A 57 2.46 0.33 -3.17
C GLY A 57 1.96 1.59 -2.46
N LEU A 58 0.67 1.63 -2.10
CA LEU A 58 0.07 2.74 -1.35
C LEU A 58 0.74 2.93 0.02
N HIS A 59 0.90 1.85 0.79
CA HIS A 59 1.43 1.94 2.14
C HIS A 59 2.93 2.25 2.15
N ALA A 60 3.70 1.69 1.21
CA ALA A 60 5.12 1.98 1.05
C ALA A 60 5.35 3.45 0.65
N ALA A 61 4.54 3.98 -0.29
CA ALA A 61 4.63 5.37 -0.70
C ALA A 61 4.28 6.34 0.43
N ALA A 62 3.18 6.07 1.14
CA ALA A 62 2.80 6.86 2.31
C ALA A 62 3.88 6.79 3.41
N LEU A 63 4.46 5.62 3.67
CA LEU A 63 5.53 5.46 4.65
C LEU A 63 6.77 6.30 4.29
N LEU A 64 7.16 6.30 3.01
CA LEU A 64 8.25 7.15 2.52
C LEU A 64 7.95 8.64 2.75
N LEU A 65 6.73 9.11 2.44
CA LEU A 65 6.35 10.51 2.65
C LEU A 65 6.37 10.89 4.14
N VAL A 66 5.95 9.99 5.03
CA VAL A 66 6.06 10.19 6.48
C VAL A 66 7.52 10.35 6.90
N PHE A 67 8.42 9.49 6.41
CA PHE A 67 9.85 9.61 6.73
C PHE A 67 10.48 10.90 6.19
N VAL A 68 10.11 11.32 4.97
CA VAL A 68 10.56 12.59 4.39
C VAL A 68 10.11 13.76 5.26
N TYR A 69 8.84 13.78 5.67
CA TYR A 69 8.31 14.82 6.56
C TYR A 69 9.01 14.84 7.92
N LEU A 70 9.17 13.69 8.57
CA LEU A 70 9.80 13.60 9.89
C LEU A 70 11.27 14.05 9.88
N ARG A 71 11.97 13.90 8.75
CA ARG A 71 13.36 14.31 8.58
C ARG A 71 13.52 15.76 8.11
N GLY A 72 12.61 16.25 7.27
CA GLY A 72 12.77 17.52 6.54
C GLY A 72 11.81 18.65 6.93
N GLY A 73 10.72 18.37 7.66
CA GLY A 73 9.73 19.37 8.05
C GLY A 73 8.62 19.62 7.01
N ALA A 74 7.95 20.78 7.11
CA ALA A 74 6.68 21.07 6.44
C ALA A 74 6.74 21.00 4.91
N LEU A 75 5.76 20.31 4.32
CA LEU A 75 5.59 20.20 2.87
C LEU A 75 4.74 21.38 2.36
N ILE A 76 5.27 22.15 1.41
CA ILE A 76 4.54 23.20 0.69
C ILE A 76 3.41 22.52 -0.12
N PRO A 77 2.25 23.16 -0.40
CA PRO A 77 1.14 22.51 -1.12
C PRO A 77 1.53 21.74 -2.41
N GLY A 78 2.51 22.23 -3.19
CA GLY A 78 3.04 21.52 -4.36
C GLY A 78 3.75 20.19 -4.04
N VAL A 79 4.37 20.10 -2.85
CA VAL A 79 5.01 18.87 -2.36
C VAL A 79 3.96 17.88 -1.86
N ALA A 80 2.87 18.35 -1.25
CA ALA A 80 1.74 17.51 -0.90
C ALA A 80 1.02 16.94 -2.15
N ALA A 81 0.83 17.77 -3.19
CA ALA A 81 0.29 17.33 -4.48
C ALA A 81 1.21 16.32 -5.17
N THR A 82 2.53 16.55 -5.16
CA THR A 82 3.51 15.59 -5.68
C THR A 82 3.49 14.28 -4.90
N GLY A 83 3.36 14.33 -3.57
CA GLY A 83 3.21 13.14 -2.73
C GLY A 83 1.92 12.35 -3.03
N ALA A 84 0.80 13.04 -3.28
CA ALA A 84 -0.44 12.40 -3.68
C ALA A 84 -0.29 11.69 -5.05
N VAL A 85 0.29 12.36 -6.05
CA VAL A 85 0.55 11.76 -7.37
C VAL A 85 1.50 10.56 -7.27
N PHE A 86 2.56 10.67 -6.46
CA PHE A 86 3.48 9.56 -6.19
C PHE A 86 2.76 8.37 -5.57
N THR A 87 1.88 8.61 -4.59
CA THR A 87 1.12 7.55 -3.92
C THR A 87 0.20 6.80 -4.89
N VAL A 88 -0.50 7.55 -5.76
CA VAL A 88 -1.34 6.95 -6.82
C VAL A 88 -0.51 6.19 -7.84
N ALA A 89 0.63 6.73 -8.28
CA ALA A 89 1.52 6.05 -9.21
C ALA A 89 2.09 4.76 -8.61
N ALA A 90 2.50 4.79 -7.34
CA ALA A 90 3.00 3.62 -6.61
C ALA A 90 1.91 2.54 -6.43
N ALA A 91 0.66 2.94 -6.22
CA ALA A 91 -0.48 2.03 -6.18
C ALA A 91 -0.62 1.25 -7.50
N TRP A 92 -0.65 1.96 -8.63
CA TRP A 92 -0.78 1.34 -9.95
C TRP A 92 0.45 0.53 -10.35
N ALA A 93 1.65 1.00 -10.02
CA ALA A 93 2.88 0.23 -10.22
C ALA A 93 2.87 -1.06 -9.39
N GLY A 94 2.40 -0.97 -8.14
CA GLY A 94 2.19 -2.14 -7.29
C GLY A 94 1.20 -3.13 -7.92
N ALA A 95 0.06 -2.63 -8.41
CA ALA A 95 -0.92 -3.45 -9.13
C ALA A 95 -0.30 -4.24 -10.28
N ALA A 96 0.54 -3.58 -11.09
CA ALA A 96 1.20 -4.18 -12.24
C ALA A 96 2.22 -5.27 -11.87
N LEU A 97 2.75 -5.27 -10.63
CA LEU A 97 3.66 -6.30 -10.13
C LEU A 97 2.93 -7.54 -9.59
N GLY A 98 1.62 -7.44 -9.31
CA GLY A 98 0.81 -8.52 -8.74
C GLY A 98 0.28 -9.47 -9.78
#